data_AF-A0AAW0RT04-F1
#
_entry.id   AF-A0AAW0RT04-F1
#
_cell.length_a   1.000
_cell.length_b   1.000
_cell.length_c   1.000
_cell.angle_alpha   90.00
_cell.angle_beta   90.00
_cell.angle_gamma   90.00
#
_symmetry.space_group_name_H-M   'P 1'
#
loop_
_entity.id
_entity.type
_entity.pdbx_description
1 polymer ?
#
loop_
_entity_poly.entity_id
_entity_poly.type
_entity_poly.pdbx_seq_one_letter_code
_entity_poly.pdbx_strand_id
1 'polypeptide(L)'
;METIASALDPIPALVWGERAIAALGVPLVCDNFMFVIDDRDVDNAARQLRSAGFQDCTWSCGSRHPTFYKGSLLERIYRRIVNEYSNLDRNSVRFVFPPGQQSTSKVVLLPASYAHICVKLMPGDTLARDDNIFYPQGAPLLRSFVQTLVREPVAGMWTSCLSMWAVSYVYGELMLADDVLDLCDDEAAKAWFNKRILRSGHGIDRVTCTKRLGRKGYDETLARGGLT
;
A
#
# COMPACT_ATOMS: atom_id res chain seq x y z
N MET A 1 -7.40 -5.21 13.33
CA MET A 1 -8.24 -4.97 12.14
C MET A 1 -9.66 -4.69 12.59
N GLU A 2 -10.20 -5.57 13.45
CA GLU A 2 -11.52 -5.49 14.10
C GLU A 2 -11.96 -4.10 14.57
N THR A 3 -11.14 -3.37 15.36
CA THR A 3 -11.51 -2.03 15.83
C THR A 3 -11.80 -1.05 14.68
N ILE A 4 -11.01 -1.11 13.60
CA ILE A 4 -11.19 -0.22 12.44
C ILE A 4 -12.39 -0.68 11.61
N ALA A 5 -12.54 -2.00 11.40
CA ALA A 5 -13.68 -2.57 10.69
C ALA A 5 -15.00 -2.15 11.36
N SER A 6 -15.13 -2.40 12.66
CA SER A 6 -16.29 -2.00 13.45
C SER A 6 -16.53 -0.49 13.44
N ALA A 7 -15.46 0.33 13.48
CA ALA A 7 -15.60 1.78 13.43
C ALA A 7 -15.97 2.32 12.05
N LEU A 8 -15.73 1.57 10.98
CA LEU A 8 -16.08 1.95 9.61
C LEU A 8 -17.40 1.32 9.14
N ASP A 9 -18.01 0.41 9.91
CA ASP A 9 -19.23 -0.27 9.49
C ASP A 9 -20.41 0.74 9.33
N PRO A 10 -21.23 0.64 8.25
CA PRO A 10 -21.20 -0.33 7.16
C PRO A 10 -20.45 0.15 5.90
N ILE A 11 -19.59 1.17 6.01
CA ILE A 11 -18.86 1.75 4.88
C ILE A 11 -17.84 0.73 4.34
N PRO A 12 -17.93 0.35 3.06
CA PRO A 12 -16.94 -0.50 2.42
C PRO A 12 -15.57 0.18 2.39
N ALA A 13 -14.53 -0.53 2.83
CA ALA A 13 -13.16 -0.05 2.82
C ALA A 13 -12.22 -1.09 2.18
N LEU A 14 -11.47 -0.68 1.16
CA LEU A 14 -10.47 -1.54 0.54
C LEU A 14 -9.10 -1.31 1.19
N VAL A 15 -8.45 -2.36 1.68
CA VAL A 15 -7.09 -2.28 2.22
C VAL A 15 -6.13 -1.87 1.10
N TRP A 16 -5.20 -0.96 1.42
CA TRP A 16 -4.19 -0.45 0.50
C TRP A 16 -2.80 -0.37 1.15
N GLY A 17 -1.79 -0.04 0.34
CA GLY A 17 -0.41 0.04 0.78
C GLY A 17 0.14 -1.29 1.30
N GLU A 18 1.04 -1.23 2.29
CA GLU A 18 1.79 -2.38 2.80
C GLU A 18 0.91 -3.54 3.26
N ARG A 19 -0.21 -3.25 3.92
CA ARG A 19 -1.12 -4.29 4.43
C ARG A 19 -1.87 -5.02 3.32
N ALA A 20 -2.15 -4.36 2.20
CA ALA A 20 -2.72 -5.01 1.03
C ALA A 20 -1.71 -5.97 0.40
N ILE A 21 -0.44 -5.57 0.35
CA ILE A 21 0.67 -6.39 -0.15
C ILE A 21 0.88 -7.60 0.78
N ALA A 22 0.85 -7.40 2.09
CA ALA A 22 1.00 -8.48 3.07
C ALA A 22 -0.15 -9.50 3.01
N ALA A 23 -1.38 -9.03 2.75
CA ALA A 23 -2.53 -9.91 2.57
C ALA A 23 -2.42 -10.82 1.32
N LEU A 24 -1.59 -10.44 0.35
CA LEU A 24 -1.24 -11.27 -0.82
C LEU A 24 -0.14 -12.30 -0.53
N GLY A 25 0.31 -12.42 0.72
CA GLY A 25 1.31 -13.40 1.16
C GLY A 25 2.76 -12.92 1.06
N VAL A 26 3.00 -11.66 0.71
CA VAL A 26 4.36 -11.09 0.70
C VAL A 26 4.80 -10.78 2.13
N PRO A 27 5.99 -11.20 2.57
CA PRO A 27 6.50 -10.85 3.90
C PRO A 27 7.06 -9.42 3.91
N LEU A 28 6.37 -8.49 4.58
CA LEU A 28 6.89 -7.14 4.83
C LEU A 28 6.45 -6.57 6.19
N VAL A 29 7.22 -5.61 6.68
CA VAL A 29 6.85 -4.80 7.85
C VAL A 29 5.77 -3.81 7.41
N CYS A 30 4.65 -3.78 8.14
CA CYS A 30 3.52 -2.88 7.86
C CYS A 30 3.47 -1.78 8.92
N ASP A 31 3.70 -0.53 8.52
CA ASP A 31 3.76 0.60 9.46
C ASP A 31 2.38 1.20 9.73
N ASN A 32 1.59 1.46 8.68
CA ASN A 32 0.30 2.16 8.79
C ASN A 32 -0.85 1.31 8.23
N PHE A 33 -2.07 1.63 8.64
CA PHE A 33 -3.29 1.12 8.04
C PHE A 33 -3.76 2.11 6.98
N MET A 34 -3.77 1.72 5.71
CA MET A 34 -4.27 2.56 4.62
C MET A 34 -5.51 1.90 4.03
N PHE A 35 -6.59 2.67 3.91
CA PHE A 35 -7.85 2.23 3.34
C PHE A 35 -8.28 3.17 2.23
N VAL A 36 -8.71 2.60 1.12
CA VAL A 36 -9.39 3.31 0.06
C VAL A 36 -10.89 3.27 0.33
N ILE A 37 -11.50 4.44 0.35
CA ILE A 37 -12.92 4.68 0.55
C ILE A 37 -13.47 5.31 -0.73
N ASP A 38 -14.71 4.98 -1.09
CA ASP A 38 -15.42 5.70 -2.17
C ASP A 38 -15.38 7.21 -1.88
N ASP A 39 -15.09 8.04 -2.88
CA ASP A 39 -14.88 9.48 -2.70
C ASP A 39 -16.06 10.16 -1.97
N ARG A 40 -17.27 9.63 -2.17
CA ARG A 40 -18.51 10.15 -1.59
C ARG A 40 -18.65 9.85 -0.10
N ASP A 41 -17.96 8.83 0.38
CA ASP A 41 -18.09 8.28 1.73
C ASP A 41 -16.90 8.67 2.64
N VAL A 42 -15.84 9.31 2.11
CA VAL A 42 -14.62 9.68 2.87
C VAL A 42 -14.95 10.51 4.11
N ASP A 43 -15.78 11.55 3.98
CA ASP A 43 -16.18 12.41 5.10
C ASP A 43 -17.03 11.66 6.13
N ASN A 44 -17.84 10.71 5.68
CA ASN A 44 -18.63 9.87 6.57
C ASN A 44 -17.73 8.91 7.36
N ALA A 45 -16.81 8.22 6.69
CA ALA A 45 -15.82 7.34 7.30
C ALA A 45 -14.96 8.09 8.32
N ALA A 46 -14.51 9.30 7.98
CA ALA A 46 -13.78 10.16 8.90
C ALA A 46 -14.60 10.51 10.16
N ARG A 47 -15.90 10.81 10.01
CA ARG A 47 -16.78 11.06 11.16
C ARG A 47 -16.97 9.81 12.02
N GLN A 48 -17.18 8.65 11.42
CA GLN A 48 -17.35 7.41 12.19
C GLN A 48 -16.09 7.04 12.99
N LEU A 49 -14.90 7.18 12.41
CA LEU A 49 -13.64 6.99 13.14
C LEU A 49 -13.53 7.94 14.34
N ARG A 50 -13.87 9.23 14.18
CA ARG A 50 -13.89 10.17 15.32
C ARG A 50 -14.90 9.75 16.39
N SER A 51 -16.09 9.32 15.99
CA SER A 51 -17.11 8.81 16.92
C SER A 51 -16.67 7.56 17.67
N ALA A 52 -15.81 6.74 17.06
CA ALA A 52 -15.17 5.59 17.68
C ALA A 52 -13.93 5.95 18.54
N GLY A 53 -13.62 7.24 18.71
CA GLY A 53 -12.55 7.74 19.57
C GLY A 53 -11.18 7.87 18.90
N PHE A 54 -11.07 7.62 17.59
CA PHE A 54 -9.85 7.89 16.85
C PHE A 54 -9.61 9.40 16.80
N GLN A 55 -8.35 9.81 16.96
CA GLN A 55 -7.98 11.23 17.01
C GLN A 55 -7.35 11.67 15.68
N ASP A 56 -7.69 12.86 15.20
CA ASP A 56 -7.11 13.40 13.98
C ASP A 56 -5.57 13.50 14.09
N CYS A 57 -4.87 13.00 13.08
CA CYS A 57 -3.42 13.04 12.97
C CYS A 57 -3.01 14.21 12.06
N THR A 58 -2.46 15.26 12.67
CA THR A 58 -2.11 16.51 11.97
C THR A 58 -0.73 16.48 11.30
N TRP A 59 0.08 15.45 11.55
CA TRP A 59 1.38 15.29 10.90
C TRP A 59 1.34 14.34 9.70
N SER A 60 2.44 14.33 8.95
CA SER A 60 2.57 13.61 7.68
C SER A 60 2.41 12.09 7.85
N CYS A 61 1.84 11.45 6.83
CA CYS A 61 1.77 10.00 6.73
C CYS A 61 3.17 9.37 6.86
N GLY A 62 4.18 9.97 6.22
CA GLY A 62 5.56 9.49 6.20
C GLY A 62 6.37 9.79 7.47
N SER A 63 5.81 10.51 8.45
CA SER A 63 6.56 10.92 9.65
C SER A 63 6.05 10.27 10.94
N ARG A 64 6.91 10.23 11.95
CA ARG A 64 6.47 10.02 13.34
C ARG A 64 5.83 11.29 13.90
N HIS A 65 5.41 11.24 15.16
CA HIS A 65 4.97 12.42 15.89
C HIS A 65 6.05 13.52 15.82
N PRO A 66 5.70 14.79 15.56
CA PRO A 66 6.68 15.88 15.36
C PRO A 66 7.70 16.06 16.49
N THR A 67 7.30 15.75 17.74
CA THR A 67 8.20 15.84 18.91
C THR A 67 9.38 14.87 18.86
N PHE A 68 9.35 13.86 17.99
CA PHE A 68 10.51 13.00 17.72
C PHE A 68 11.64 13.76 17.00
N TYR A 69 11.31 14.79 16.22
CA TYR A 69 12.24 15.47 15.33
C TYR A 69 12.84 16.74 15.96
N LYS A 70 13.35 16.67 17.19
CA LYS A 70 13.95 17.83 17.87
C LYS A 70 15.42 18.03 17.48
N GLY A 71 15.77 19.28 17.17
CA GLY A 71 17.14 19.67 16.81
C GLY A 71 17.31 19.90 15.31
N SER A 72 18.25 20.79 14.96
CA SER A 72 18.37 21.38 13.61
C SER A 72 18.42 20.37 12.46
N LEU A 73 19.14 19.25 12.65
CA LEU A 73 19.23 18.18 11.65
C LEU A 73 17.90 17.42 11.51
N LEU A 74 17.29 17.02 12.62
CA LEU A 74 16.06 16.23 12.60
C LEU A 74 14.87 17.04 12.11
N GLU A 75 14.80 18.33 12.44
CA GLU A 75 13.79 19.24 11.90
C GLU A 75 13.92 19.40 10.39
N ARG A 76 15.15 19.45 9.86
CA ARG A 76 15.39 19.49 8.41
C ARG A 76 14.91 18.19 7.73
N ILE A 77 15.15 17.04 8.37
CA ILE A 77 14.63 15.74 7.88
C ILE A 77 13.10 15.73 7.91
N TYR A 78 12.48 16.20 8.98
CA TYR A 78 11.02 16.30 9.07
C TYR A 78 10.42 17.17 7.96
N ARG A 79 10.98 18.36 7.72
CA ARG A 79 10.53 19.24 6.62
C ARG A 79 10.64 18.55 5.26
N ARG A 80 11.70 17.78 5.03
CA ARG A 80 11.87 17.00 3.80
C ARG A 80 10.80 15.92 3.65
N ILE A 81 10.54 15.16 4.71
CA ILE A 81 9.47 14.14 4.72
C ILE A 81 8.12 14.78 4.40
N VAL A 82 7.75 15.84 5.12
CA VAL A 82 6.47 16.55 4.89
C VAL A 82 6.35 17.03 3.44
N ASN A 83 7.43 17.54 2.85
CA ASN A 83 7.42 17.97 1.46
C ASN A 83 7.21 16.81 0.49
N GLU A 84 7.96 15.72 0.67
CA GLU A 84 7.93 14.54 -0.21
C GLU A 84 6.65 13.69 -0.08
N TYR A 85 5.90 13.84 1.00
CA TYR A 85 4.59 13.20 1.23
C TYR A 85 3.41 14.17 1.05
N SER A 86 3.66 15.43 0.68
CA SER A 86 2.66 16.49 0.71
C SER A 86 1.40 16.22 -0.12
N ASN A 87 1.52 15.54 -1.26
CA ASN A 87 0.36 15.21 -2.09
C ASN A 87 -0.51 14.12 -1.45
N LEU A 88 0.11 13.05 -0.93
CA LEU A 88 -0.59 12.04 -0.13
C LEU A 88 -1.27 12.68 1.08
N ASP A 89 -0.58 13.58 1.77
CA ASP A 89 -1.10 14.22 2.98
C ASP A 89 -2.29 15.16 2.69
N ARG A 90 -2.34 15.78 1.50
CA ARG A 90 -3.48 16.60 1.06
C ARG A 90 -4.67 15.77 0.61
N ASN A 91 -4.41 14.59 0.06
CA ASN A 91 -5.43 13.67 -0.45
C ASN A 91 -5.78 12.56 0.55
N SER A 92 -5.56 12.78 1.85
CA SER A 92 -5.91 11.79 2.87
C SER A 92 -6.41 12.42 4.16
N VAL A 93 -7.26 11.66 4.86
CA VAL A 93 -7.62 11.92 6.26
C VAL A 93 -6.86 10.92 7.12
N ARG A 94 -6.18 11.39 8.16
CA ARG A 94 -5.28 10.57 8.97
C ARG A 94 -5.71 10.60 10.42
N PHE A 95 -5.56 9.47 11.10
CA PHE A 95 -5.91 9.29 12.49
C PHE A 95 -4.84 8.53 13.27
N VAL A 96 -4.79 8.77 14.57
CA VAL A 96 -4.15 7.88 15.55
C VAL A 96 -5.23 7.14 16.33
N PHE A 97 -4.85 5.98 16.88
CA PHE A 97 -5.75 5.15 17.66
C PHE A 97 -6.19 5.83 18.96
N PRO A 98 -7.38 5.47 19.50
CA PRO A 98 -7.86 5.98 20.77
C PRO A 98 -6.85 5.79 21.92
N PRO A 99 -6.78 6.72 22.89
CA PRO A 99 -5.98 6.54 24.10
C PRO A 99 -6.33 5.23 24.81
N GLY A 100 -5.32 4.44 25.16
CA GLY A 100 -5.50 3.11 25.76
C GLY A 100 -5.29 1.95 24.78
N GLN A 101 -5.32 2.20 23.46
CA GLN A 101 -4.80 1.26 22.48
C GLN A 101 -3.33 1.55 22.22
N GLN A 102 -2.46 0.58 22.53
CA GLN A 102 -1.01 0.71 22.28
C GLN A 102 -0.71 0.47 20.80
N SER A 103 -0.91 1.49 19.97
CA SER A 103 -0.48 1.48 18.57
C SER A 103 0.18 2.79 18.18
N THR A 104 1.34 2.70 17.56
CA THR A 104 2.04 3.82 16.94
C THR A 104 1.69 4.00 15.47
N SER A 105 0.91 3.07 14.90
CA SER A 105 0.43 3.11 13.52
C SER A 105 -0.60 4.20 13.32
N LYS A 106 -0.64 4.78 12.12
CA LYS A 106 -1.73 5.65 11.69
C LYS A 106 -2.81 4.84 10.99
N VAL A 107 -4.03 5.35 11.02
CA VAL A 107 -5.10 4.98 10.09
C VAL A 107 -5.23 6.09 9.05
N VAL A 108 -5.16 5.74 7.78
CA VAL A 108 -5.17 6.67 6.64
C VAL A 108 -6.33 6.30 5.74
N LEU A 109 -7.25 7.24 5.55
CA LEU A 109 -8.34 7.14 4.59
C LEU A 109 -7.94 7.88 3.32
N LEU A 110 -8.05 7.18 2.19
CA LEU A 110 -7.75 7.68 0.86
C LEU A 110 -9.02 7.66 0.00
N PRO A 111 -9.30 8.74 -0.73
CA PRO A 111 -10.32 8.73 -1.75
C PRO A 111 -9.96 7.76 -2.89
N ALA A 112 -10.93 7.03 -3.41
CA ALA A 112 -10.79 6.12 -4.55
C ALA A 112 -10.19 6.80 -5.78
N SER A 113 -10.53 8.07 -6.01
CA SER A 113 -9.98 8.87 -7.11
C SER A 113 -8.47 9.08 -7.04
N TYR A 114 -7.90 9.18 -5.83
CA TYR A 114 -6.46 9.34 -5.61
C TYR A 114 -5.72 8.00 -5.76
N ALA A 115 -6.29 6.93 -5.22
CA ALA A 115 -5.68 5.60 -5.28
C ALA A 115 -5.94 4.88 -6.61
N HIS A 116 -6.78 5.43 -7.50
CA HIS A 116 -7.16 4.84 -8.78
C HIS A 116 -7.65 3.39 -8.67
N ILE A 117 -8.43 3.10 -7.62
CA ILE A 117 -9.01 1.77 -7.39
C ILE A 117 -10.41 1.91 -6.79
N CYS A 118 -11.37 1.17 -7.35
CA CYS A 118 -12.76 1.24 -6.94
C CYS A 118 -13.09 0.13 -5.95
N VAL A 119 -13.71 0.50 -4.82
CA VAL A 119 -14.17 -0.46 -3.80
C VAL A 119 -15.36 -1.30 -4.29
N LYS A 120 -16.21 -0.75 -5.17
CA LYS A 120 -17.49 -1.35 -5.63
C LYS A 120 -17.36 -2.29 -6.84
N LEU A 121 -16.28 -2.21 -7.61
CA LEU A 121 -16.09 -2.99 -8.84
C LEU A 121 -15.49 -4.38 -8.61
N MET A 122 -15.30 -4.77 -7.35
CA MET A 122 -14.71 -6.06 -7.03
C MET A 122 -15.85 -7.09 -6.85
N PRO A 123 -15.96 -8.12 -7.70
CA PRO A 123 -17.04 -9.11 -7.62
C PRO A 123 -17.11 -9.73 -6.23
N GLY A 124 -18.32 -9.79 -5.67
CA GLY A 124 -18.58 -10.12 -4.27
C GLY A 124 -18.11 -11.51 -3.78
N ASP A 125 -17.65 -12.39 -4.68
CA ASP A 125 -17.33 -13.78 -4.36
C ASP A 125 -15.83 -14.14 -4.47
N THR A 126 -14.96 -13.23 -4.96
CA THR A 126 -13.54 -13.57 -5.23
C THR A 126 -12.51 -12.81 -4.40
N LEU A 127 -12.95 -11.90 -3.52
CA LEU A 127 -12.06 -11.24 -2.57
C LEU A 127 -12.18 -11.86 -1.17
N ALA A 128 -11.04 -12.07 -0.53
CA ALA A 128 -11.00 -12.21 0.91
C ALA A 128 -11.62 -10.93 1.51
N ARG A 129 -12.62 -11.11 2.37
CA ARG A 129 -13.36 -10.03 3.02
C ARG A 129 -13.46 -10.35 4.51
N ASP A 130 -13.27 -9.31 5.32
CA ASP A 130 -13.48 -9.33 6.76
C ASP A 130 -14.50 -8.24 7.08
N ASP A 131 -15.77 -8.62 7.26
CA ASP A 131 -16.91 -7.70 7.38
C ASP A 131 -16.93 -6.61 6.32
N ASN A 132 -16.80 -5.31 6.63
CA ASN A 132 -16.79 -4.22 5.64
C ASN A 132 -15.41 -3.95 5.01
N ILE A 133 -14.39 -4.76 5.32
CA ILE A 133 -13.01 -4.60 4.84
C ILE A 133 -12.70 -5.58 3.71
N PHE A 134 -12.23 -5.05 2.58
CA PHE A 134 -11.93 -5.78 1.35
C PHE A 134 -10.43 -5.81 1.06
N TYR A 135 -9.90 -6.95 0.62
CA TYR A 135 -8.49 -7.07 0.24
C TYR A 135 -8.34 -7.17 -1.28
N PRO A 136 -7.51 -6.33 -1.92
CA PRO A 136 -7.37 -6.35 -3.38
C PRO A 136 -6.54 -7.55 -3.86
N GLN A 137 -6.81 -8.00 -5.08
CA GLN A 137 -5.93 -8.93 -5.79
C GLN A 137 -4.66 -8.21 -6.32
N GLY A 138 -3.62 -8.98 -6.63
CA GLY A 138 -2.31 -8.46 -7.05
C GLY A 138 -2.37 -7.52 -8.26
N ALA A 139 -3.05 -7.91 -9.34
CA ALA A 139 -3.11 -7.10 -10.57
C ALA A 139 -3.84 -5.74 -10.38
N PRO A 140 -5.04 -5.68 -9.78
CA PRO A 140 -5.67 -4.41 -9.41
C PRO A 140 -4.82 -3.53 -8.49
N LEU A 141 -4.15 -4.13 -7.49
CA LEU A 141 -3.29 -3.39 -6.57
C LEU A 141 -2.05 -2.81 -7.27
N LEU A 142 -1.42 -3.59 -8.15
CA LEU A 142 -0.31 -3.13 -8.98
C LEU A 142 -0.72 -1.93 -9.84
N ARG A 143 -1.86 -2.07 -10.54
CA ARG A 143 -2.42 -1.00 -11.38
C ARG A 143 -2.62 0.27 -10.56
N SER A 144 -3.26 0.15 -9.40
CA SER A 144 -3.49 1.25 -8.46
C SER A 144 -2.20 1.98 -8.08
N PHE A 145 -1.16 1.26 -7.63
CA PHE A 145 0.12 1.87 -7.26
C PHE A 145 0.80 2.60 -8.42
N VAL A 146 0.81 1.99 -9.61
CA VAL A 146 1.44 2.61 -10.78
C VAL A 146 0.66 3.85 -11.22
N GLN A 147 -0.68 3.79 -11.25
CA GLN A 147 -1.52 4.91 -11.63
C GLN A 147 -1.40 6.10 -10.67
N THR A 148 -1.34 5.85 -9.36
CA THR A 148 -1.05 6.90 -8.37
C THR A 148 0.36 7.44 -8.59
N LEU A 149 1.37 6.58 -8.74
CA LEU A 149 2.76 6.98 -8.90
C LEU A 149 2.98 7.93 -10.08
N VAL A 150 2.41 7.64 -11.26
CA VAL A 150 2.64 8.46 -12.46
C VAL A 150 1.96 9.83 -12.41
N ARG A 151 1.05 10.03 -11.44
CA ARG A 151 0.34 11.29 -11.20
C ARG A 151 0.85 12.06 -9.99
N GLU A 152 1.81 11.50 -9.24
CA GLU A 152 2.42 12.22 -8.14
C GLU A 152 3.21 13.43 -8.67
N PRO A 153 2.95 14.64 -8.14
CA PRO A 153 3.54 15.87 -8.66
C PRO A 153 5.02 16.04 -8.30
N VAL A 154 5.50 15.29 -7.30
CA VAL A 154 6.86 15.41 -6.76
C VAL A 154 7.48 14.04 -6.66
N ALA A 155 8.63 13.86 -7.30
CA ALA A 155 9.47 12.69 -7.06
C ALA A 155 10.12 12.80 -5.68
N GLY A 156 9.97 11.76 -4.85
CA GLY A 156 10.50 11.73 -3.49
C GLY A 156 10.37 10.35 -2.83
N MET A 157 10.43 10.32 -1.51
CA MET A 157 10.23 9.11 -0.71
C MET A 157 8.91 8.43 -1.03
N TRP A 158 7.80 9.16 -1.14
CA TRP A 158 6.50 8.57 -1.44
C TRP A 158 6.44 7.87 -2.80
N THR A 159 6.87 8.52 -3.87
CA THR A 159 6.95 7.88 -5.21
C THR A 159 7.95 6.72 -5.23
N SER A 160 9.01 6.78 -4.41
CA SER A 160 9.97 5.68 -4.27
C SER A 160 9.33 4.49 -3.57
N CYS A 161 8.51 4.72 -2.53
CA CYS A 161 7.70 3.68 -1.87
C CYS A 161 6.74 3.03 -2.87
N LEU A 162 5.94 3.82 -3.60
CA LEU A 162 5.03 3.29 -4.62
C LEU A 162 5.75 2.47 -5.70
N SER A 163 6.92 2.94 -6.16
CA SER A 163 7.74 2.25 -7.16
C SER A 163 8.24 0.90 -6.64
N MET A 164 8.71 0.90 -5.39
CA MET A 164 9.22 -0.30 -4.71
C MET A 164 8.08 -1.29 -4.44
N TRP A 165 6.93 -0.83 -3.96
CA TRP A 165 5.74 -1.66 -3.77
C TRP A 165 5.28 -2.28 -5.09
N ALA A 166 5.18 -1.49 -6.16
CA ALA A 166 4.74 -1.98 -7.47
C ALA A 166 5.72 -3.00 -8.06
N VAL A 167 7.01 -2.67 -8.13
CA VAL A 167 7.99 -3.47 -8.90
C VAL A 167 8.57 -4.61 -8.08
N SER A 168 9.02 -4.33 -6.85
CA SER A 168 9.72 -5.33 -6.05
C SER A 168 8.73 -6.30 -5.42
N TYR A 169 7.68 -5.79 -4.77
CA TYR A 169 6.75 -6.65 -4.03
C TYR A 169 5.62 -7.20 -4.90
N VAL A 170 4.78 -6.33 -5.45
CA VAL A 170 3.57 -6.81 -6.12
C VAL A 170 3.91 -7.51 -7.45
N TYR A 171 4.75 -6.92 -8.29
CA TYR A 171 5.17 -7.58 -9.54
C TYR A 171 6.23 -8.66 -9.30
N GLY A 172 7.27 -8.35 -8.54
CA GLY A 172 8.44 -9.21 -8.34
C GLY A 172 8.14 -10.43 -7.47
N GLU A 173 7.78 -10.23 -6.20
CA GLU A 173 7.56 -11.33 -5.24
C GLU A 173 6.34 -12.18 -5.60
N LEU A 174 5.24 -11.59 -6.10
CA LEU A 174 4.07 -12.36 -6.55
C LEU A 174 4.25 -12.98 -7.94
N MET A 175 5.37 -12.73 -8.61
CA MET A 175 5.67 -13.26 -9.95
C MET A 175 4.55 -13.01 -10.97
N LEU A 176 3.93 -11.82 -10.94
CA LEU A 176 2.88 -11.45 -11.89
C LEU A 176 3.43 -11.46 -13.33
N ALA A 177 2.60 -11.79 -14.31
CA ALA A 177 3.02 -11.83 -15.70
C ALA A 177 3.43 -10.43 -16.21
N ASP A 178 4.37 -10.38 -17.16
CA ASP A 178 4.91 -9.12 -17.70
C ASP A 178 3.84 -8.28 -18.44
N ASP A 179 2.77 -8.93 -18.88
CA ASP A 179 1.59 -8.37 -19.56
C ASP A 179 0.44 -8.02 -18.62
N VAL A 180 0.63 -8.11 -17.29
CA VAL A 180 -0.42 -7.89 -16.28
C VAL A 180 -1.14 -6.54 -16.39
N LEU A 181 -0.50 -5.53 -16.99
CA LEU A 181 -1.09 -4.21 -17.23
C LEU A 181 -1.52 -3.96 -18.69
N ASP A 182 -1.50 -4.94 -19.60
CA ASP A 182 -1.84 -4.73 -21.02
C ASP A 182 -3.29 -4.28 -21.22
N LEU A 183 -4.20 -4.81 -20.40
CA LEU A 183 -5.61 -4.43 -20.35
C LEU A 183 -5.87 -3.19 -19.48
N CYS A 184 -4.84 -2.42 -19.13
CA CYS A 184 -5.01 -1.13 -18.46
C CYS A 184 -5.23 -0.05 -19.52
N ASP A 185 -6.31 0.72 -19.40
CA ASP A 185 -6.60 1.82 -20.35
C ASP A 185 -5.68 3.05 -20.14
N ASP A 186 -4.88 3.04 -19.07
CA ASP A 186 -3.97 4.13 -18.73
C ASP A 186 -2.60 3.92 -19.39
N GLU A 187 -2.40 4.59 -20.54
CA GLU A 187 -1.16 4.54 -21.31
C GLU A 187 0.07 5.02 -20.54
N ALA A 188 -0.08 6.04 -19.68
CA ALA A 188 1.05 6.56 -18.89
C ALA A 188 1.51 5.53 -17.86
N ALA A 189 0.56 4.87 -17.18
CA ALA A 189 0.85 3.79 -16.25
C ALA A 189 1.50 2.59 -16.96
N LYS A 190 0.95 2.16 -18.11
CA LYS A 190 1.53 1.08 -18.92
C LYS A 190 2.94 1.38 -19.38
N ALA A 191 3.17 2.56 -19.95
CA ALA A 191 4.47 2.98 -20.43
C ALA A 191 5.50 3.04 -19.30
N TRP A 192 5.12 3.58 -18.15
CA TRP A 192 5.98 3.60 -16.96
C TRP A 192 6.36 2.19 -16.52
N PHE A 193 5.36 1.29 -16.40
CA PHE A 193 5.58 -0.07 -15.93
C PHE A 193 6.46 -0.87 -16.90
N ASN A 194 6.13 -0.87 -18.19
CA ASN A 194 6.91 -1.55 -19.23
C ASN A 194 8.37 -1.09 -19.27
N LYS A 195 8.59 0.23 -19.16
CA LYS A 195 9.94 0.79 -19.05
C LYS A 195 10.64 0.30 -17.78
N ARG A 196 9.94 0.28 -16.66
CA ARG A 196 10.51 -0.06 -15.35
C ARG A 196 10.93 -1.51 -15.25
N ILE A 197 10.16 -2.43 -15.84
CA ILE A 197 10.47 -3.88 -15.87
C ILE A 197 11.37 -4.28 -17.04
N LEU A 198 11.85 -3.33 -17.84
CA LEU A 198 12.68 -3.56 -19.02
C LEU A 198 12.03 -4.54 -20.03
N ARG A 199 10.71 -4.41 -20.22
CA ARG A 199 9.90 -5.38 -20.98
C ARG A 199 10.38 -5.58 -22.42
N SER A 200 10.79 -4.51 -23.09
CA SER A 200 11.32 -4.57 -24.47
C SER A 200 12.81 -4.97 -24.52
N GLY A 201 13.44 -5.16 -23.37
CA GLY A 201 14.80 -5.68 -23.24
C GLY A 201 14.78 -7.14 -22.75
N HIS A 202 15.70 -7.50 -21.87
CA HIS A 202 15.79 -8.85 -21.30
C HIS A 202 14.86 -9.09 -20.09
N GLY A 203 13.97 -8.14 -19.78
CA GLY A 203 13.20 -8.14 -18.53
C GLY A 203 14.07 -7.92 -17.30
N ILE A 204 13.46 -7.90 -16.11
CA ILE A 204 14.18 -7.97 -14.84
C ILE A 204 14.35 -9.43 -14.43
N ASP A 205 15.55 -9.82 -14.00
CA ASP A 205 15.74 -11.11 -13.34
C ASP A 205 15.08 -11.11 -11.94
N ARG A 206 13.90 -11.74 -11.88
CA ARG A 206 13.09 -11.86 -10.65
C ARG A 206 13.53 -13.04 -9.76
N VAL A 207 14.31 -13.99 -10.28
CA VAL A 207 14.70 -15.23 -9.60
C VAL A 207 16.01 -15.06 -8.81
N THR A 208 16.96 -14.29 -9.34
CA THR A 208 18.24 -14.06 -8.64
C THR A 208 18.13 -12.94 -7.60
N CYS A 209 17.21 -11.98 -7.78
CA CYS A 209 16.91 -10.94 -6.79
C CYS A 209 16.28 -11.51 -5.51
N THR A 210 15.34 -12.46 -5.63
CA THR A 210 14.69 -13.12 -4.48
C THR A 210 15.65 -14.06 -3.73
N LYS A 211 16.60 -14.71 -4.43
CA LYS A 211 17.65 -15.53 -3.78
C LYS A 211 18.57 -14.74 -2.83
N ARG A 212 18.74 -13.42 -3.03
CA ARG A 212 19.54 -12.58 -2.11
C ARG A 212 18.82 -12.21 -0.81
N LEU A 213 17.50 -12.44 -0.71
CA LEU A 213 16.70 -12.11 0.48
C LEU A 213 16.54 -13.25 1.49
N GLY A 214 17.08 -14.44 1.24
CA GLY A 214 17.27 -15.44 2.31
C GLY A 214 17.18 -16.89 1.87
N ARG A 215 18.35 -17.52 1.68
CA ARG A 215 18.52 -18.96 1.95
C ARG A 215 18.34 -19.20 3.46
N LYS A 216 17.11 -19.27 3.93
CA LYS A 216 16.77 -20.03 5.14
C LYS A 216 15.50 -20.81 4.83
N GLY A 217 15.67 -22.03 4.35
CA GLY A 217 14.56 -22.94 4.09
C GLY A 217 14.73 -23.90 2.91
N TYR A 218 15.88 -23.95 2.24
CA TYR A 218 16.14 -25.06 1.32
C TYR A 218 16.65 -26.26 2.13
N ASP A 219 15.72 -27.11 2.54
CA ASP A 219 16.05 -28.42 3.08
C ASP A 219 16.24 -29.38 1.90
N GLU A 220 17.50 -29.72 1.61
CA GLU A 220 17.87 -30.65 0.53
C GLU A 220 17.32 -32.07 0.75
N THR A 221 16.82 -32.39 1.95
CA THR A 221 16.28 -33.72 2.26
C THR A 221 14.88 -33.96 1.67
N LEU A 222 14.12 -32.91 1.31
CA LEU A 222 12.83 -33.05 0.64
C LEU A 222 12.94 -33.31 -0.88
N ALA A 223 14.12 -33.14 -1.47
CA ALA A 223 14.38 -33.40 -2.88
C ALA A 223 14.92 -34.81 -3.17
N ARG A 224 15.21 -35.61 -2.14
CA ARG A 224 15.66 -37.01 -2.29
C ARG A 224 14.61 -37.99 -1.78
N GLY A 225 13.48 -38.02 -2.48
CA GLY A 225 12.52 -39.11 -2.37
C GLY A 225 12.73 -40.13 -3.49
N GLY A 226 13.44 -41.23 -3.16
CA GLY A 226 13.27 -42.53 -3.80
C GLY A 226 14.06 -42.79 -5.08
N LEU A 227 15.22 -43.43 -4.93
CA LEU A 227 15.61 -44.56 -5.77
C LEU A 227 16.52 -45.47 -4.93
N THR A 228 16.06 -46.72 -4.81
CA THR A 228 16.57 -47.92 -4.11
C THR A 228 16.57 -47.90 -2.59
#